data_AF-A0A7S0HRB5-F1
#
_entry.id   AF-A0A7S0HRB5-F1
#
_cell.length_a   1.000
_cell.length_b   1.000
_cell.length_c   1.000
_cell.angle_alpha   90.00
_cell.angle_beta   90.00
_cell.angle_gamma   90.00
#
_symmetry.space_group_name_H-M   'P 1'
#
loop_
_entity.id
_entity.type
_entity.pdbx_description
1 polymer ?
#
loop_
_entity_poly.entity_id
_entity_poly.type
_entity_poly.pdbx_seq_one_letter_code
_entity_poly.pdbx_strand_id
1 'polypeptide(L)'
;SSTSAGIYYIPFRTGISLQFAYSGQAIPNRRDVAEDKGIKIYFDAVETAARVEINKALVTRVFHEATAPLGVLTAYTPDAVEQLVWHVAAHEVGHAIYNLGAVSEQFSQPSHESLLEEPRAELTAMFTLKLLHEQGVLDKPQLDTALAHFALDALRYFDKYDSEALRPYIIFQVYSYKVYSETGYLTRHPESGRLVLDPEQTLPVLDRFTDCFTRLLGCMDASDGPGLETILFCEMAPEDAFINQVLDLVRSGAAAEPKRPERGCSCH
;
A
#
# COMPACT_ATOMS: atom_id res chain seq x y z
N SER A 1 4.90 15.47 23.61
CA SER A 1 3.81 15.16 22.66
C SER A 1 3.35 13.73 22.92
N SER A 2 2.04 13.48 23.05
CA SER A 2 1.47 12.14 23.28
C SER A 2 0.78 11.67 22.01
N THR A 3 1.35 10.69 21.31
CA THR A 3 0.69 9.99 20.21
C THR A 3 -0.20 8.89 20.78
N SER A 4 -1.47 8.86 20.40
CA SER A 4 -2.42 7.81 20.81
C SER A 4 -2.94 7.06 19.58
N ALA A 5 -2.88 5.73 19.60
CA ALA A 5 -3.44 4.87 18.57
C ALA A 5 -4.55 3.98 19.15
N GLY A 6 -5.58 3.68 18.36
CA GLY A 6 -6.63 2.74 18.76
C GLY A 6 -7.40 2.19 17.57
N ILE A 7 -8.02 1.01 17.75
CA ILE A 7 -8.94 0.42 16.78
C ILE A 7 -10.35 0.87 17.15
N TYR A 8 -11.09 1.36 16.17
CA TYR A 8 -12.42 1.94 16.36
C TYR A 8 -13.44 1.24 15.45
N TYR A 9 -14.67 1.14 15.94
CA TYR A 9 -15.82 0.81 15.12
C TYR A 9 -16.54 2.11 14.78
N ILE A 10 -16.62 2.46 13.49
CA ILE A 10 -17.22 3.72 13.04
C ILE A 10 -18.67 3.44 12.59
N PRO A 11 -19.69 3.78 13.41
CA PRO A 11 -21.07 3.38 13.11
C PRO A 11 -21.72 4.21 11.99
N PHE A 12 -21.21 5.42 11.71
CA PHE A 12 -21.74 6.32 10.70
C PHE A 12 -20.61 7.07 10.00
N ARG A 13 -20.70 7.20 8.67
CA ARG A 13 -19.76 7.98 7.84
C ARG A 13 -20.51 9.10 7.12
N THR A 14 -19.85 10.24 6.94
CA THR A 14 -20.39 11.40 6.23
C THR A 14 -19.28 12.11 5.45
N GLY A 15 -19.64 13.01 4.53
CA GLY A 15 -18.67 13.83 3.79
C GLY A 15 -17.73 13.01 2.89
N ILE A 16 -16.45 13.38 2.86
CA ILE A 16 -15.44 12.72 2.00
C ILE A 16 -15.29 11.23 2.32
N SER A 17 -15.53 10.83 3.57
CA SER A 17 -15.48 9.42 4.02
C SER A 17 -16.55 8.52 3.37
N LEU A 18 -17.54 9.09 2.67
CA LEU A 18 -18.50 8.34 1.84
C LEU A 18 -17.94 8.03 0.43
N GLN A 19 -17.04 8.87 -0.08
CA GLN A 19 -16.42 8.71 -1.40
C GLN A 19 -15.11 7.92 -1.30
N PHE A 20 -14.41 8.09 -0.18
CA PHE A 20 -13.17 7.38 0.12
C PHE A 20 -13.23 6.87 1.56
N ALA A 21 -13.53 5.59 1.72
CA ALA A 21 -13.50 4.96 3.02
C ALA A 21 -12.05 4.70 3.44
N TYR A 22 -11.71 4.91 4.71
CA TYR A 22 -10.35 4.79 5.26
C TYR A 22 -10.24 3.53 6.14
N SER A 23 -9.15 2.76 6.02
CA SER A 23 -8.82 1.66 6.96
C SER A 23 -8.06 2.17 8.18
N GLY A 24 -7.30 3.24 8.01
CA GLY A 24 -6.57 3.96 9.04
C GLY A 24 -6.59 5.44 8.72
N GLN A 25 -6.41 6.28 9.73
CA GLN A 25 -6.11 7.70 9.52
C GLN A 25 -5.36 8.28 10.72
N ALA A 26 -4.27 8.99 10.42
CA ALA A 26 -3.59 9.90 11.33
C ALA A 26 -4.17 11.32 11.25
N ILE A 27 -4.58 11.89 12.38
CA ILE A 27 -5.12 13.26 12.48
C ILE A 27 -4.57 14.00 13.72
N PRO A 28 -4.46 15.33 13.69
CA PRO A 28 -4.83 16.25 12.61
C PRO A 28 -3.73 16.44 11.56
N ASN A 29 -4.12 16.83 10.33
CA ASN A 29 -3.17 17.19 9.24
C ASN A 29 -2.52 18.57 9.45
N ARG A 30 -3.02 19.36 10.40
CA ARG A 30 -2.47 20.67 10.74
C ARG A 30 -1.18 20.51 11.55
N ARG A 31 -0.05 20.91 10.96
CA ARG A 31 1.30 20.72 11.52
C ARG A 31 1.48 21.39 12.87
N ASP A 32 1.03 22.64 13.00
CA ASP A 32 1.10 23.41 14.25
C ASP A 32 0.40 22.70 15.43
N VAL A 33 -0.76 22.09 15.16
CA VAL A 33 -1.49 21.32 16.16
C VAL A 33 -0.83 19.98 16.43
N ALA A 34 -0.37 19.28 15.38
CA ALA A 34 0.31 17.99 15.53
C ALA A 34 1.60 18.10 16.37
N GLU A 35 2.37 19.17 16.18
CA GLU A 35 3.60 19.45 16.94
C GLU A 35 3.31 19.75 18.42
N ASP A 36 2.33 20.63 18.69
CA ASP A 36 1.99 21.05 20.05
C ASP A 36 1.19 19.99 20.83
N LYS A 37 0.23 19.31 20.18
CA LYS A 37 -0.75 18.42 20.82
C LYS A 37 -0.57 16.94 20.50
N GLY A 38 0.24 16.60 19.51
CA GLY A 38 0.41 15.22 19.04
C GLY A 38 -0.68 14.78 18.05
N ILE A 39 -0.61 13.50 17.70
CA ILE A 39 -1.44 12.88 16.65
C ILE A 39 -2.27 11.75 17.25
N LYS A 40 -3.50 11.62 16.77
CA LYS A 40 -4.38 10.48 17.02
C LYS A 40 -4.45 9.64 15.76
N ILE A 41 -4.20 8.35 15.92
CA ILE A 41 -4.35 7.34 14.88
C ILE A 41 -5.56 6.48 15.21
N TYR A 42 -6.45 6.30 14.25
CA TYR A 42 -7.59 5.38 14.38
C TYR A 42 -7.63 4.39 13.23
N PHE A 43 -8.10 3.17 13.51
CA PHE A 43 -8.26 2.09 12.53
C PHE A 43 -9.72 1.64 12.43
N ASP A 44 -10.20 1.30 11.23
CA ASP A 44 -11.53 0.75 10.96
C ASP A 44 -11.42 -0.71 10.47
N ALA A 45 -11.71 -1.65 11.37
CA ALA A 45 -11.63 -3.07 11.09
C ALA A 45 -12.74 -3.55 10.13
N VAL A 46 -13.90 -2.90 10.13
CA VAL A 46 -15.01 -3.26 9.23
C VAL A 46 -14.67 -2.88 7.80
N GLU A 47 -14.10 -1.70 7.60
CA GLU A 47 -13.60 -1.28 6.30
C GLU A 47 -12.53 -2.22 5.77
N THR A 48 -11.58 -2.58 6.63
CA THR A 48 -10.47 -3.45 6.25
C THR A 48 -10.98 -4.84 5.87
N ALA A 49 -11.93 -5.41 6.61
CA ALA A 49 -12.57 -6.67 6.24
C ALA A 49 -13.32 -6.58 4.91
N ALA A 50 -14.06 -5.50 4.65
CA ALA A 50 -14.75 -5.31 3.37
C ALA A 50 -13.76 -5.23 2.20
N ARG A 51 -12.61 -4.57 2.39
CA ARG A 51 -11.53 -4.50 1.39
C ARG A 51 -10.91 -5.85 1.10
N VAL A 52 -10.61 -6.64 2.14
CA VAL A 52 -10.11 -8.02 2.01
C VAL A 52 -11.04 -8.86 1.14
N GLU A 53 -12.35 -8.79 1.37
CA GLU A 53 -13.32 -9.55 0.58
C GLU A 53 -13.38 -9.12 -0.90
N ILE A 54 -13.34 -7.81 -1.18
CA ILE A 54 -13.28 -7.30 -2.55
C ILE A 54 -12.03 -7.81 -3.26
N ASN A 55 -10.89 -7.82 -2.56
CA ASN A 55 -9.61 -8.22 -3.14
C ASN A 55 -9.52 -9.72 -3.48
N LYS A 56 -10.23 -10.60 -2.77
CA LYS A 56 -10.23 -12.05 -3.08
C LYS A 56 -10.61 -12.36 -4.53
N ALA A 57 -11.56 -11.60 -5.09
CA ALA A 57 -11.98 -11.77 -6.48
C ALA A 57 -10.88 -11.37 -7.48
N LEU A 58 -10.18 -10.26 -7.20
CA LEU A 58 -9.03 -9.80 -7.98
C LEU A 58 -7.87 -10.79 -7.89
N VAL A 59 -7.57 -11.30 -6.69
CA VAL A 59 -6.52 -12.31 -6.49
C VAL A 59 -6.81 -13.58 -7.28
N THR A 60 -8.05 -14.07 -7.26
CA THR A 60 -8.45 -15.27 -8.02
C THR A 60 -8.26 -15.11 -9.53
N ARG A 61 -8.39 -13.89 -10.04
CA ARG A 61 -8.18 -13.55 -11.45
C ARG A 61 -6.70 -13.47 -11.80
N VAL A 62 -5.91 -12.83 -10.95
CA VAL A 62 -4.52 -12.46 -11.24
C VAL A 62 -3.54 -13.58 -10.90
N PHE A 63 -3.79 -14.37 -9.85
CA PHE A 63 -2.88 -15.41 -9.38
C PHE A 63 -3.23 -16.80 -9.90
N HIS A 64 -2.21 -17.60 -10.16
CA HIS A 64 -2.34 -18.98 -10.57
C HIS A 64 -2.90 -19.81 -9.41
N GLU A 65 -3.95 -20.60 -9.69
CA GLU A 65 -4.57 -21.52 -8.72
C GLU A 65 -4.83 -20.89 -7.33
N ALA A 66 -5.24 -19.62 -7.29
CA ALA A 66 -5.27 -18.83 -6.07
C ALA A 66 -6.02 -19.49 -4.89
N THR A 67 -7.06 -20.27 -5.17
CA THR A 67 -7.91 -20.95 -4.19
C THR A 67 -7.59 -22.43 -3.99
N ALA A 68 -6.58 -22.98 -4.69
CA ALA A 68 -6.13 -24.35 -4.48
C ALA A 68 -5.53 -24.52 -3.06
N PRO A 69 -5.32 -25.75 -2.57
CA PRO A 69 -4.77 -25.98 -1.23
C PRO A 69 -3.42 -25.30 -0.96
N LEU A 70 -2.60 -25.13 -2.00
CA LEU A 70 -1.31 -24.41 -1.95
C LEU A 70 -1.38 -23.04 -2.63
N GLY A 71 -2.59 -22.61 -3.03
CA GLY A 71 -2.83 -21.31 -3.65
C GLY A 71 -2.71 -20.16 -2.65
N VAL A 72 -2.39 -18.97 -3.14
CA VAL A 72 -2.09 -17.79 -2.29
C VAL A 72 -3.20 -17.40 -1.31
N LEU A 73 -4.48 -17.60 -1.66
CA LEU A 73 -5.59 -17.28 -0.75
C LEU A 73 -5.74 -18.30 0.38
N THR A 74 -5.29 -19.54 0.17
CA THR A 74 -5.31 -20.60 1.19
C THR A 74 -4.05 -20.54 2.05
N ALA A 75 -2.88 -20.40 1.40
CA ALA A 75 -1.58 -20.39 2.08
C ALA A 75 -1.42 -19.20 3.02
N TYR A 76 -1.86 -18.01 2.60
CA TYR A 76 -1.67 -16.79 3.38
C TYR A 76 -2.93 -16.29 4.07
N THR A 77 -4.13 -16.74 3.65
CA THR A 77 -5.44 -16.36 4.22
C THR A 77 -5.51 -14.88 4.64
N PRO A 78 -5.80 -13.95 3.70
CA PRO A 78 -5.90 -12.52 4.01
C PRO A 78 -6.80 -12.24 5.21
N ASP A 79 -6.26 -11.55 6.22
CA ASP A 79 -6.93 -11.24 7.47
C ASP A 79 -6.89 -9.74 7.76
N ALA A 80 -8.04 -9.17 8.11
CA ALA A 80 -8.17 -7.73 8.29
C ALA A 80 -7.44 -7.20 9.53
N VAL A 81 -7.33 -8.00 10.59
CA VAL A 81 -6.63 -7.60 11.82
C VAL A 81 -5.13 -7.65 11.58
N GLU A 82 -4.63 -8.71 10.96
CA GLU A 82 -3.21 -8.84 10.59
C GLU A 82 -2.78 -7.68 9.67
N GLN A 83 -3.59 -7.33 8.66
CA GLN A 83 -3.33 -6.16 7.81
C GLN A 83 -3.31 -4.85 8.60
N LEU A 84 -4.24 -4.67 9.54
CA LEU A 84 -4.24 -3.47 10.38
C LEU A 84 -2.98 -3.38 11.26
N VAL A 85 -2.59 -4.49 11.88
CA VAL A 85 -1.48 -4.55 12.85
C VAL A 85 -0.14 -4.38 12.14
N TRP A 86 0.10 -5.12 11.06
CA TRP A 86 1.42 -5.22 10.45
C TRP A 86 1.67 -4.22 9.32
N HIS A 87 0.62 -3.66 8.74
CA HIS A 87 0.74 -2.74 7.62
C HIS A 87 0.13 -1.37 7.93
N VAL A 88 -1.19 -1.28 8.10
CA VAL A 88 -1.88 0.02 8.21
C VAL A 88 -1.36 0.82 9.42
N ALA A 89 -1.12 0.17 10.56
CA ALA A 89 -0.59 0.87 11.73
C ALA A 89 0.76 1.52 11.49
N ALA A 90 1.69 0.81 10.86
CA ALA A 90 3.02 1.35 10.57
C ALA A 90 2.97 2.44 9.50
N HIS A 91 2.08 2.30 8.50
CA HIS A 91 1.82 3.32 7.49
C HIS A 91 1.34 4.63 8.12
N GLU A 92 0.32 4.59 9.00
CA GLU A 92 -0.20 5.78 9.67
C GLU A 92 0.82 6.42 10.64
N VAL A 93 1.63 5.60 11.30
CA VAL A 93 2.77 6.10 12.09
C VAL A 93 3.78 6.80 11.19
N GLY A 94 4.00 6.30 9.99
CA GLY A 94 4.84 6.93 8.97
C GLY A 94 4.39 8.35 8.62
N HIS A 95 3.09 8.59 8.45
CA HIS A 95 2.54 9.95 8.30
C HIS A 95 2.86 10.85 9.52
N ALA A 96 2.78 10.27 10.72
CA ALA A 96 2.98 11.03 11.94
C ALA A 96 4.45 11.46 12.17
N ILE A 97 5.42 10.60 11.85
CA ILE A 97 6.82 10.81 12.27
C ILE A 97 7.74 11.32 11.15
N TYR A 98 7.44 11.01 9.89
CA TYR A 98 8.28 11.39 8.73
C TYR A 98 7.53 12.32 7.79
N ASN A 99 6.80 13.29 8.34
CA ASN A 99 6.04 14.26 7.56
C ASN A 99 6.95 15.01 6.56
N LEU A 100 6.57 15.01 5.27
CA LEU A 100 7.30 15.73 4.21
C LEU A 100 7.27 17.26 4.36
N GLY A 101 6.51 17.74 5.34
CA GLY A 101 6.28 19.15 5.52
C GLY A 101 7.48 20.02 5.82
N ALA A 102 8.52 19.48 6.42
CA ALA A 102 9.75 20.21 6.63
C ALA A 102 10.50 20.48 5.31
N VAL A 103 10.21 19.71 4.25
CA VAL A 103 10.87 19.79 2.95
C VAL A 103 9.92 20.16 1.81
N SER A 104 8.69 20.58 2.12
CA SER A 104 7.66 20.92 1.12
C SER A 104 8.12 22.01 0.13
N GLU A 105 8.89 22.99 0.60
CA GLU A 105 9.41 24.08 -0.22
C GLU A 105 10.57 23.66 -1.15
N GLN A 106 11.11 22.46 -0.97
CA GLN A 106 12.23 21.97 -1.78
C GLN A 106 11.76 21.29 -3.07
N PHE A 107 10.50 20.85 -3.13
CA PHE A 107 9.91 20.31 -4.35
C PHE A 107 9.77 21.39 -5.43
N SER A 108 9.94 21.00 -6.69
CA SER A 108 9.71 21.89 -7.83
C SER A 108 8.24 22.28 -7.99
N GLN A 109 7.31 21.45 -7.49
CA GLN A 109 5.88 21.75 -7.42
C GLN A 109 5.25 21.24 -6.10
N PRO A 110 4.32 21.98 -5.47
CA PRO A 110 3.62 21.52 -4.27
C PRO A 110 2.83 20.20 -4.44
N SER A 111 2.37 19.92 -5.66
CA SER A 111 1.68 18.68 -6.00
C SER A 111 2.59 17.44 -5.89
N HIS A 112 3.91 17.59 -6.03
CA HIS A 112 4.85 16.48 -5.98
C HIS A 112 5.02 15.94 -4.56
N GLU A 113 5.01 16.81 -3.55
CA GLU A 113 4.97 16.39 -2.13
C GLU A 113 3.78 15.46 -1.88
N SER A 114 2.59 15.86 -2.33
CA SER A 114 1.36 15.08 -2.18
C SER A 114 1.44 13.71 -2.87
N LEU A 115 2.18 13.60 -3.98
CA LEU A 115 2.37 12.33 -4.69
C LEU A 115 3.34 11.39 -3.98
N LEU A 116 4.29 11.92 -3.19
CA LEU A 116 5.28 11.14 -2.46
C LEU A 116 4.83 10.73 -1.05
N GLU A 117 3.85 11.44 -0.48
CA GLU A 117 3.40 11.24 0.89
C GLU A 117 2.92 9.80 1.17
N GLU A 118 2.10 9.24 0.28
CA GLU A 118 1.63 7.85 0.39
C GLU A 118 2.75 6.83 0.15
N PRO A 119 3.54 6.91 -0.95
CA PRO A 119 4.68 6.01 -1.12
C PRO A 119 5.67 6.00 0.05
N ARG A 120 5.93 7.14 0.67
CA ARG A 120 6.80 7.24 1.85
C ARG A 120 6.20 6.55 3.07
N ALA A 121 4.90 6.70 3.31
CA ALA A 121 4.20 6.02 4.40
C ALA A 121 4.18 4.49 4.18
N GLU A 122 3.96 4.04 2.95
CA GLU A 122 4.04 2.62 2.59
C GLU A 122 5.45 2.04 2.78
N LEU A 123 6.48 2.77 2.36
CA LEU A 123 7.88 2.41 2.64
C LEU A 123 8.18 2.32 4.13
N THR A 124 7.57 3.20 4.95
CA THR A 124 7.70 3.12 6.42
C THR A 124 7.13 1.81 6.95
N ALA A 125 5.99 1.37 6.43
CA ALA A 125 5.40 0.10 6.82
C ALA A 125 6.29 -1.09 6.43
N MET A 126 6.84 -1.10 5.21
CA MET A 126 7.74 -2.15 4.75
C MET A 126 9.05 -2.19 5.57
N PHE A 127 9.61 -1.03 5.88
CA PHE A 127 10.78 -0.92 6.76
C PHE A 127 10.47 -1.44 8.17
N THR A 128 9.30 -1.12 8.71
CA THR A 128 8.87 -1.57 10.03
C THR A 128 8.70 -3.09 10.09
N LEU A 129 8.10 -3.71 9.05
CA LEU A 129 8.00 -5.17 8.94
C LEU A 129 9.36 -5.85 9.04
N LYS A 130 10.34 -5.35 8.29
CA LYS A 130 11.71 -5.86 8.31
C LYS A 130 12.33 -5.70 9.70
N LEU A 131 12.20 -4.52 10.31
CA LEU A 131 12.74 -4.24 11.63
C LEU A 131 12.15 -5.18 12.70
N LEU A 132 10.83 -5.41 12.67
CA LEU A 132 10.16 -6.33 13.60
C LEU A 132 10.69 -7.76 13.46
N HIS A 133 10.98 -8.21 12.25
CA HIS A 133 11.63 -9.50 12.02
C HIS A 133 13.06 -9.54 12.57
N GLU A 134 13.88 -8.52 12.28
CA GLU A 134 15.26 -8.44 12.77
C GLU A 134 15.35 -8.39 14.30
N GLN A 135 14.32 -7.83 14.96
CA GLN A 135 14.20 -7.83 16.43
C GLN A 135 13.58 -9.10 17.00
N GLY A 136 13.22 -10.08 16.17
CA GLY A 136 12.62 -11.35 16.59
C GLY A 136 11.18 -11.23 17.09
N VAL A 137 10.47 -10.14 16.76
CA VAL A 137 9.03 -9.98 17.04
C VAL A 137 8.19 -10.77 16.04
N LEU A 138 8.62 -10.79 14.78
CA LEU A 138 8.02 -11.61 13.72
C LEU A 138 8.98 -12.73 13.32
N ASP A 139 8.50 -13.96 13.30
CA ASP A 139 9.21 -15.04 12.63
C ASP A 139 9.08 -14.94 11.09
N LYS A 140 9.87 -15.74 10.36
CA LYS A 140 9.89 -15.70 8.89
C LYS A 140 8.52 -16.05 8.27
N PRO A 141 7.79 -17.11 8.71
CA PRO A 141 6.43 -17.36 8.22
C PRO A 141 5.44 -16.21 8.42
N GLN A 142 5.49 -15.53 9.57
CA GLN A 142 4.65 -14.36 9.83
C GLN A 142 5.03 -13.19 8.90
N LEU A 143 6.32 -12.96 8.69
CA LEU A 143 6.82 -11.95 7.76
C LEU A 143 6.37 -12.21 6.32
N ASP A 144 6.47 -13.48 5.88
CA ASP A 144 6.03 -13.91 4.54
C ASP A 144 4.53 -13.66 4.36
N THR A 145 3.74 -13.99 5.38
CA THR A 145 2.30 -13.76 5.37
C THR A 145 1.98 -12.27 5.28
N ALA A 146 2.65 -11.43 6.08
CA ALA A 146 2.43 -9.99 6.08
C ALA A 146 2.78 -9.34 4.73
N LEU A 147 3.92 -9.70 4.12
CA LEU A 147 4.30 -9.20 2.80
C LEU A 147 3.35 -9.72 1.70
N ALA A 148 2.94 -10.99 1.79
CA ALA A 148 1.95 -11.55 0.87
C ALA A 148 0.62 -10.81 0.97
N HIS A 149 0.11 -10.55 2.17
CA HIS A 149 -1.12 -9.75 2.35
C HIS A 149 -1.02 -8.38 1.68
N PHE A 150 0.11 -7.70 1.83
CA PHE A 150 0.35 -6.42 1.20
C PHE A 150 0.31 -6.52 -0.34
N ALA A 151 1.05 -7.48 -0.92
CA ALA A 151 1.05 -7.71 -2.36
C ALA A 151 -0.35 -8.06 -2.89
N LEU A 152 -1.10 -8.90 -2.18
CA LEU A 152 -2.46 -9.25 -2.58
C LEU A 152 -3.43 -8.06 -2.46
N ASP A 153 -3.26 -7.20 -1.45
CA ASP A 153 -4.13 -6.03 -1.25
C ASP A 153 -3.94 -4.97 -2.34
N ALA A 154 -2.71 -4.83 -2.86
CA ALA A 154 -2.33 -3.87 -3.87
C ALA A 154 -3.17 -3.93 -5.17
N LEU A 155 -3.71 -5.10 -5.51
CA LEU A 155 -4.48 -5.31 -6.75
C LEU A 155 -5.66 -4.36 -6.92
N ARG A 156 -6.30 -3.91 -5.83
CA ARG A 156 -7.39 -2.93 -5.90
C ARG A 156 -6.98 -1.56 -6.45
N TYR A 157 -5.71 -1.20 -6.30
CA TYR A 157 -5.19 0.05 -6.85
C TYR A 157 -4.95 -0.08 -8.36
N PHE A 158 -4.51 -1.26 -8.82
CA PHE A 158 -4.45 -1.57 -10.26
C PHE A 158 -5.84 -1.67 -10.89
N ASP A 159 -6.86 -2.14 -10.17
CA ASP A 159 -8.25 -2.12 -10.65
C ASP A 159 -8.78 -0.69 -10.82
N LYS A 160 -8.26 0.26 -10.02
CA LYS A 160 -8.60 1.68 -10.06
C LYS A 160 -7.48 2.54 -10.66
N TYR A 161 -6.69 1.97 -11.58
CA TYR A 161 -5.45 2.58 -12.07
C TYR A 161 -5.61 4.01 -12.62
N ASP A 162 -6.75 4.28 -13.26
CA ASP A 162 -7.03 5.56 -13.89
C ASP A 162 -7.61 6.60 -12.91
N SER A 163 -7.69 6.29 -11.60
CA SER A 163 -8.20 7.19 -10.58
C SER A 163 -7.13 8.20 -10.14
N GLU A 164 -7.30 9.46 -10.55
CA GLU A 164 -6.42 10.57 -10.14
C GLU A 164 -6.34 10.72 -8.61
N ALA A 165 -7.47 10.56 -7.91
CA ALA A 165 -7.53 10.67 -6.45
C ALA A 165 -6.71 9.58 -5.73
N LEU A 166 -6.46 8.44 -6.38
CA LEU A 166 -5.66 7.34 -5.83
C LEU A 166 -4.23 7.33 -6.35
N ARG A 167 -3.83 8.32 -7.15
CA ARG A 167 -2.53 8.34 -7.82
C ARG A 167 -1.34 8.17 -6.86
N PRO A 168 -1.29 8.81 -5.67
CA PRO A 168 -0.20 8.59 -4.73
C PRO A 168 -0.06 7.11 -4.31
N TYR A 169 -1.17 6.45 -3.97
CA TYR A 169 -1.18 5.02 -3.63
C TYR A 169 -0.76 4.15 -4.82
N ILE A 170 -1.26 4.46 -6.01
CA ILE A 170 -0.95 3.71 -7.24
C ILE A 170 0.55 3.77 -7.55
N ILE A 171 1.20 4.93 -7.36
CA ILE A 171 2.65 5.09 -7.58
C ILE A 171 3.44 4.09 -6.72
N PHE A 172 3.06 3.94 -5.44
CA PHE A 172 3.72 2.93 -4.60
C PHE A 172 3.45 1.51 -5.10
N GLN A 173 2.22 1.20 -5.53
CA GLN A 173 1.91 -0.15 -6.01
C GLN A 173 2.68 -0.48 -7.31
N VAL A 174 2.84 0.48 -8.22
CA VAL A 174 3.73 0.35 -9.39
C VAL A 174 5.16 0.02 -8.94
N TYR A 175 5.70 0.81 -8.02
CA TYR A 175 7.05 0.57 -7.50
C TYR A 175 7.20 -0.82 -6.85
N SER A 176 6.26 -1.19 -5.97
CA SER A 176 6.32 -2.44 -5.23
C SER A 176 6.28 -3.66 -6.14
N TYR A 177 5.45 -3.65 -7.18
CA TYR A 177 5.36 -4.75 -8.14
C TYR A 177 6.57 -4.87 -9.05
N LYS A 178 7.25 -3.75 -9.37
CA LYS A 178 8.56 -3.79 -10.03
C LYS A 178 9.59 -4.47 -9.14
N VAL A 179 9.66 -4.08 -7.86
CA VAL A 179 10.55 -4.73 -6.88
C VAL A 179 10.24 -6.22 -6.73
N TYR A 180 8.95 -6.59 -6.68
CA TYR A 180 8.55 -8.00 -6.62
C TYR A 180 9.00 -8.79 -7.83
N SER A 181 8.90 -8.22 -9.03
CA SER A 181 9.40 -8.86 -10.25
C SER A 181 10.92 -8.96 -10.28
N GLU A 182 11.63 -7.88 -9.94
CA GLU A 182 13.11 -7.82 -9.97
C GLU A 182 13.76 -8.80 -8.99
N THR A 183 13.12 -9.04 -7.85
CA THR A 183 13.59 -9.99 -6.82
C THR A 183 13.15 -11.42 -7.09
N GLY A 184 12.22 -11.63 -8.02
CA GLY A 184 11.61 -12.94 -8.26
C GLY A 184 10.49 -13.29 -7.28
N TYR A 185 10.13 -12.40 -6.35
CA TYR A 185 9.01 -12.59 -5.43
C TYR A 185 7.68 -12.78 -6.15
N LEU A 186 7.46 -12.07 -7.26
CA LEU A 186 6.35 -12.32 -8.18
C LEU A 186 6.88 -12.66 -9.58
N THR A 187 6.42 -13.79 -10.13
CA THR A 187 6.75 -14.19 -11.50
C THR A 187 5.50 -14.69 -12.24
N ARG A 188 5.63 -14.90 -13.56
CA ARG A 188 4.55 -15.45 -14.39
C ARG A 188 4.63 -16.97 -14.40
N HIS A 189 3.52 -17.63 -14.07
CA HIS A 189 3.39 -19.07 -14.29
C HIS A 189 3.51 -19.37 -15.79
N PRO A 190 4.38 -20.31 -16.21
CA PRO A 190 4.70 -20.52 -17.62
C PRO A 190 3.48 -20.95 -18.47
N GLU A 191 2.54 -21.69 -17.88
CA GLU A 191 1.39 -22.23 -18.63
C GLU A 191 0.15 -21.34 -18.58
N SER A 192 -0.14 -20.77 -17.41
CA SER A 192 -1.40 -20.02 -17.20
C SER A 192 -1.21 -18.53 -17.45
N GLY A 193 0.04 -18.06 -17.50
CA GLY A 193 0.36 -16.65 -17.52
C GLY A 193 -0.16 -15.89 -16.30
N ARG A 194 -0.56 -16.54 -15.21
CA ARG A 194 -0.97 -15.83 -13.99
C ARG A 194 0.21 -15.62 -13.06
N LEU A 195 0.06 -14.77 -12.06
CA LEU A 195 1.12 -14.53 -11.09
C LEU A 195 1.29 -15.72 -10.12
N VAL A 196 2.53 -16.00 -9.77
CA VAL A 196 2.92 -16.88 -8.66
C VAL A 196 3.83 -16.12 -7.71
N LEU A 197 3.81 -16.51 -6.43
CA LEU A 197 4.52 -15.84 -5.35
C LEU A 197 5.58 -16.79 -4.77
N ASP A 198 6.81 -16.31 -4.60
CA ASP A 198 7.92 -17.03 -3.98
C ASP A 198 8.31 -16.42 -2.62
N PRO A 199 7.91 -17.02 -1.48
CA PRO A 199 8.20 -16.48 -0.15
C PRO A 199 9.68 -16.52 0.23
N GLU A 200 10.54 -17.24 -0.51
CA GLU A 200 11.98 -17.18 -0.26
C GLU A 200 12.57 -15.79 -0.59
N GLN A 201 11.87 -14.99 -1.41
CA GLN A 201 12.30 -13.65 -1.80
C GLN A 201 11.79 -12.53 -0.88
N THR A 202 11.09 -12.84 0.22
CA THR A 202 10.56 -11.84 1.14
C THR A 202 11.63 -10.89 1.69
N LEU A 203 12.77 -11.43 2.16
CA LEU A 203 13.85 -10.58 2.70
C LEU A 203 14.51 -9.71 1.61
N PRO A 204 14.90 -10.26 0.43
CA PRO A 204 15.36 -9.44 -0.69
C PRO A 204 14.43 -8.29 -1.07
N VAL A 205 13.11 -8.51 -1.06
CA VAL A 205 12.10 -7.47 -1.30
C VAL A 205 12.17 -6.37 -0.24
N LEU A 206 12.14 -6.76 1.03
CA LEU A 206 12.17 -5.81 2.14
C LEU A 206 13.49 -5.03 2.21
N ASP A 207 14.60 -5.62 1.77
CA ASP A 207 15.88 -4.94 1.61
C ASP A 207 15.81 -3.83 0.55
N ARG A 208 15.18 -4.09 -0.60
CA ARG A 208 14.99 -3.08 -1.66
C ARG A 208 14.09 -1.93 -1.18
N PHE A 209 13.03 -2.23 -0.45
CA PHE A 209 12.17 -1.20 0.15
C PHE A 209 12.92 -0.40 1.22
N THR A 210 13.70 -1.06 2.07
CA THR A 210 14.51 -0.40 3.10
C THR A 210 15.55 0.54 2.47
N ASP A 211 16.25 0.11 1.43
CA ASP A 211 17.20 0.97 0.70
C ASP A 211 16.51 2.23 0.17
N CYS A 212 15.39 2.08 -0.55
CA CYS A 212 14.63 3.21 -1.07
C CYS A 212 14.16 4.15 0.04
N PHE A 213 13.64 3.59 1.14
CA PHE A 213 13.18 4.37 2.28
C PHE A 213 14.32 5.18 2.92
N THR A 214 15.47 4.56 3.18
CA THR A 214 16.62 5.25 3.77
C THR A 214 17.20 6.32 2.86
N ARG A 215 17.20 6.12 1.54
CA ARG A 215 17.57 7.17 0.57
C ARG A 215 16.59 8.35 0.61
N LEU A 216 15.28 8.07 0.68
CA LEU A 216 14.25 9.10 0.82
C LEU A 216 14.48 9.93 2.10
N LEU A 217 14.70 9.26 3.25
CA LEU A 217 15.02 9.95 4.51
C LEU A 217 16.32 10.76 4.41
N GLY A 218 17.36 10.23 3.76
CA GLY A 218 18.59 10.96 3.52
C GLY A 218 18.40 12.24 2.70
N CYS A 219 17.56 12.19 1.66
CA CYS A 219 17.17 13.38 0.91
C CYS A 219 16.37 14.36 1.76
N MET A 220 15.47 13.89 2.63
CA MET A 220 14.72 14.75 3.55
C MET A 220 15.66 15.48 4.53
N ASP A 221 16.58 14.75 5.16
CA ASP A 221 17.57 15.33 6.09
C ASP A 221 18.47 16.36 5.39
N ALA A 222 18.82 16.11 4.12
CA ALA A 222 19.61 17.02 3.29
C ALA A 222 18.79 18.18 2.69
N SER A 223 17.46 18.19 2.86
CA SER A 223 16.56 19.11 2.15
C SER A 223 16.72 19.08 0.62
N ASP A 224 17.01 17.89 0.07
CA ASP A 224 17.26 17.64 -1.34
C ASP A 224 15.97 17.30 -2.10
N GLY A 225 15.20 18.33 -2.46
CA GLY A 225 13.99 18.20 -3.27
C GLY A 225 14.21 17.52 -4.63
N PRO A 226 15.23 17.89 -5.42
CA PRO A 226 15.57 17.18 -6.66
C PRO A 226 15.85 15.68 -6.46
N GLY A 227 16.51 15.30 -5.36
CA GLY A 227 16.70 13.90 -4.99
C GLY A 227 15.37 13.17 -4.73
N LEU A 228 14.46 13.78 -3.96
CA LEU A 228 13.12 13.25 -3.70
C LEU A 228 12.32 13.07 -5.00
N GLU A 229 12.38 14.04 -5.91
CA GLU A 229 11.71 13.98 -7.21
C GLU A 229 12.32 12.93 -8.14
N THR A 230 13.63 12.70 -8.06
CA THR A 230 14.30 11.64 -8.81
C THR A 230 13.80 10.27 -8.36
N ILE A 231 13.71 10.02 -7.05
CA ILE A 231 13.15 8.78 -6.51
C ILE A 231 11.70 8.62 -6.99
N LEU A 232 10.88 9.66 -6.85
CA LEU A 232 9.47 9.63 -7.23
C LEU A 232 9.27 9.36 -8.73
N PHE A 233 9.87 10.17 -9.60
CA PHE A 233 9.55 10.20 -11.04
C PHE A 233 10.45 9.35 -11.90
N CYS A 234 11.63 8.94 -11.43
CA CYS A 234 12.54 8.09 -12.19
C CYS A 234 12.55 6.64 -11.68
N GLU A 235 12.28 6.41 -10.40
CA GLU A 235 12.31 5.05 -9.83
C GLU A 235 10.91 4.48 -9.58
N MET A 236 10.07 5.21 -8.83
CA MET A 236 8.78 4.71 -8.33
C MET A 236 7.65 4.76 -9.36
N ALA A 237 7.38 5.96 -9.91
CA ALA A 237 6.24 6.20 -10.79
C ALA A 237 6.31 5.55 -12.18
N PRO A 238 7.49 5.39 -12.83
CA PRO A 238 7.56 4.79 -14.16
C PRO A 238 7.17 3.33 -14.17
N GLU A 239 6.26 3.00 -15.09
CA GLU A 239 5.83 1.64 -15.40
C GLU A 239 6.88 0.90 -16.23
N ASP A 240 6.94 -0.42 -16.08
CA ASP A 240 7.74 -1.30 -16.94
C ASP A 240 6.87 -2.36 -17.62
N ALA A 241 7.51 -3.29 -18.34
CA ALA A 241 6.81 -4.36 -19.03
C ALA A 241 6.02 -5.28 -18.08
N PHE A 242 6.48 -5.49 -16.85
CA PHE A 242 5.80 -6.34 -15.88
C PHE A 242 4.54 -5.67 -15.35
N ILE A 243 4.60 -4.37 -15.05
CA ILE A 243 3.42 -3.60 -14.62
C ILE A 243 2.30 -3.64 -15.65
N ASN A 244 2.64 -3.48 -16.93
CA ASN A 244 1.67 -3.62 -18.02
C ASN A 244 1.01 -5.01 -18.04
N GLN A 245 1.78 -6.07 -17.82
CA GLN A 245 1.24 -7.44 -17.75
C GLN A 245 0.30 -7.65 -16.55
N VAL A 246 0.54 -6.97 -15.43
CA VAL A 246 -0.34 -7.03 -14.26
C VAL A 246 -1.64 -6.28 -14.52
N LEU A 247 -1.57 -5.09 -15.12
CA LEU A 247 -2.74 -4.34 -15.56
C LEU A 247 -3.61 -5.16 -16.52
N ASP A 248 -3.00 -5.87 -17.47
CA ASP A 248 -3.71 -6.76 -18.39
C ASP A 248 -4.41 -7.92 -17.66
N LEU A 249 -3.78 -8.52 -16.65
CA LEU A 249 -4.42 -9.56 -15.84
C LEU A 249 -5.62 -9.02 -15.04
N VAL A 250 -5.49 -7.83 -14.46
CA VAL A 250 -6.57 -7.18 -13.71
C VAL A 250 -7.74 -6.86 -14.64
N ARG A 251 -7.46 -6.28 -15.81
CA ARG A 251 -8.45 -5.84 -16.81
C ARG A 251 -9.09 -6.98 -17.61
N SER A 252 -8.36 -8.06 -17.89
CA SER A 252 -8.85 -9.17 -18.73
C SER A 252 -10.08 -9.89 -18.16
N GLY A 253 -10.30 -9.83 -16.84
CA GLY A 253 -11.55 -10.31 -16.23
C GLY A 253 -12.69 -9.28 -16.15
N ALA A 254 -12.43 -7.99 -16.37
CA ALA A 254 -13.45 -6.93 -16.33
C ALA A 254 -14.36 -6.94 -17.59
N ALA A 255 -13.89 -7.52 -18.70
CA ALA A 255 -14.70 -7.68 -19.91
C ALA A 255 -15.83 -8.72 -19.78
N ALA A 256 -15.80 -9.58 -18.75
CA ALA A 256 -16.77 -10.65 -18.52
C ALA A 256 -17.74 -10.39 -17.34
N GLU A 257 -17.52 -9.35 -16.55
CA GLU A 257 -18.40 -9.00 -15.43
C GLU A 257 -19.37 -7.87 -15.84
N PRO A 258 -20.69 -8.03 -15.62
CA PRO A 258 -21.62 -6.93 -15.85
C PRO A 258 -21.25 -5.77 -14.92
N LYS A 259 -21.08 -4.57 -15.51
CA LYS A 259 -20.86 -3.33 -14.75
C LYS A 259 -21.85 -3.27 -13.59
N ARG A 260 -21.34 -3.20 -12.36
CA ARG A 260 -22.20 -2.89 -11.20
C ARG A 260 -22.93 -1.58 -11.50
N PRO A 261 -24.25 -1.52 -11.31
CA PRO A 261 -24.97 -0.28 -11.52
C PRO A 261 -24.40 0.77 -10.57
N GLU A 262 -23.96 1.89 -11.13
CA GLU A 262 -23.71 3.10 -10.36
C GLU A 262 -24.97 3.34 -9.52
N ARG A 263 -24.81 3.37 -8.19
CA ARG A 263 -25.90 3.82 -7.32
C ARG A 263 -26.07 5.32 -7.57
N GLY A 264 -26.83 5.65 -8.61
CA GLY A 264 -27.38 6.97 -8.81
C GLY A 264 -28.16 7.33 -7.57
N CYS A 265 -27.70 8.38 -6.88
CA CYS A 265 -28.46 9.00 -5.81
C CYS A 265 -29.69 9.65 -6.47
N SER A 266 -30.81 8.93 -6.54
CA SER A 266 -32.10 9.52 -6.86
C SER A 266 -32.61 10.22 -5.60
N CYS A 267 -32.29 11.50 -5.45
CA CYS A 267 -32.97 12.35 -4.49
C CYS A 267 -34.43 12.52 -4.93
N HIS A 268 -35.35 12.04 -4.11
CA HIS A 268 -36.70 12.59 -3.97
C HIS A 268 -36.76 13.36 -2.66
#